data_AF-L1JTK0-F1
#
_entry.id   AF-L1JTK0-F1
#
_cell.length_a   1.000
_cell.length_b   1.000
_cell.length_c   1.000
_cell.angle_alpha   90.00
_cell.angle_beta   90.00
_cell.angle_gamma   90.00
#
_symmetry.space_group_name_H-M   'P 1'
#
loop_
_entity.id
_entity.type
_entity.pdbx_description
1 polymer ?
#
loop_
_entity_poly.entity_id
_entity_poly.type
_entity_poly.pdbx_seq_one_letter_code
_entity_poly.pdbx_strand_id
1 'polypeptide(L)'
;MAAIKSSPLSSEIPRILYITGQPSCGKTTLIKNMVREDGLKHLRVSGFYTEEVLEGGRRVGFDIVDFDGRSGVLARKGIKSGPKTGEYTIMVDSFEKIALPSIKVRGDVDLYVIADEIGRMELHSRGFKMAVTKLIESGKPVFGSIAAPRYGR
;
A
#
# COMPACT_ATOMS: atom_id res chain seq x y z
N MET A 1 17.52 -32.62 -19.23
CA MET A 1 16.18 -32.30 -18.68
C MET A 1 16.35 -32.05 -17.19
N ALA A 2 16.60 -30.80 -16.79
CA ALA A 2 16.89 -30.46 -15.39
C ALA A 2 15.56 -30.33 -14.63
N ALA A 3 15.29 -31.28 -13.74
CA ALA A 3 14.14 -31.21 -12.84
C ALA A 3 14.37 -30.08 -11.83
N ILE A 4 13.48 -29.07 -11.85
CA ILE A 4 13.41 -28.05 -10.81
C ILE A 4 12.97 -28.78 -9.54
N LYS A 5 13.90 -28.98 -8.60
CA LYS A 5 13.57 -29.43 -7.25
C LYS A 5 12.77 -28.31 -6.58
N SER A 6 11.45 -28.45 -6.51
CA SER A 6 10.63 -27.65 -5.61
C SER A 6 10.97 -28.06 -4.18
N SER A 7 11.73 -27.23 -3.48
CA SER A 7 11.84 -27.33 -2.02
C SER A 7 10.43 -27.17 -1.42
N PRO A 8 10.05 -27.98 -0.41
CA PRO A 8 8.79 -27.76 0.28
C PRO A 8 8.85 -26.37 0.94
N LEU A 9 7.86 -25.53 0.61
CA LEU A 9 7.59 -24.31 1.38
C LEU A 9 7.49 -24.72 2.86
N SER A 10 8.27 -24.07 3.72
CA SER A 10 8.23 -24.29 5.17
C SER A 10 6.78 -24.29 5.66
N SER A 11 6.46 -25.15 6.64
CA SER A 11 5.14 -25.31 7.25
C SER A 11 4.57 -24.06 7.95
N GLU A 12 5.25 -22.91 7.87
CA GLU A 12 4.74 -21.62 8.32
C GLU A 12 4.19 -20.85 7.11
N ILE A 13 2.89 -20.56 7.14
CA ILE A 13 2.24 -19.69 6.17
C ILE A 13 2.96 -18.33 6.19
N PRO A 14 3.37 -17.78 5.04
CA PRO A 14 4.04 -16.48 5.00
C PRO A 14 3.13 -15.42 5.62
N ARG A 15 3.64 -14.75 6.66
CA ARG A 15 2.92 -13.67 7.34
C ARG A 15 2.88 -12.39 6.51
N ILE A 16 3.63 -12.33 5.42
CA ILE A 16 3.68 -11.17 4.54
C ILE A 16 3.49 -11.65 3.11
N LEU A 17 2.42 -11.17 2.46
CA LEU A 17 2.11 -11.46 1.07
C LEU A 17 1.99 -10.16 0.29
N TYR A 18 2.78 -10.03 -0.78
CA TYR A 18 2.67 -8.91 -1.71
C TYR A 18 2.27 -9.41 -3.10
N ILE A 19 1.31 -8.73 -3.72
CA ILE A 19 1.03 -8.88 -5.15
C ILE A 19 1.79 -7.82 -5.94
N THR A 20 2.29 -8.19 -7.10
CA THR A 20 2.95 -7.24 -8.02
C THR A 20 2.41 -7.42 -9.43
N GLY A 21 2.62 -6.43 -10.27
CA GLY A 21 2.08 -6.37 -11.62
C GLY A 21 2.22 -4.98 -12.19
N GLN A 22 1.99 -4.84 -13.50
CA GLN A 22 2.09 -3.56 -14.19
C GLN A 22 1.24 -2.47 -13.51
N PRO A 23 1.66 -1.19 -13.58
CA PRO A 23 0.80 -0.09 -13.16
C PRO A 23 -0.58 -0.19 -13.83
N SER A 24 -1.63 0.14 -13.07
CA SER A 24 -3.03 0.12 -13.55
C SER A 24 -3.59 -1.26 -13.93
N CYS A 25 -2.95 -2.39 -13.57
CA CYS A 25 -3.48 -3.73 -13.86
C CYS A 25 -4.59 -4.22 -12.90
N GLY A 26 -5.10 -3.35 -12.02
CA GLY A 26 -6.22 -3.67 -11.12
C GLY A 26 -5.86 -4.24 -9.74
N LYS A 27 -4.59 -4.15 -9.31
CA LYS A 27 -4.13 -4.64 -7.98
C LYS A 27 -4.96 -4.05 -6.83
N THR A 28 -5.11 -2.72 -6.83
CA THR A 28 -5.87 -1.98 -5.81
C THR A 28 -7.34 -2.39 -5.81
N THR A 29 -7.93 -2.58 -7.00
CA THR A 29 -9.30 -3.09 -7.14
C THR A 29 -9.45 -4.49 -6.56
N LEU A 30 -8.53 -5.41 -6.87
CA LEU A 30 -8.53 -6.77 -6.32
C LEU A 30 -8.48 -6.74 -4.79
N ILE A 31 -7.55 -5.97 -4.20
CA ILE A 31 -7.40 -5.88 -2.75
C ILE A 31 -8.66 -5.29 -2.11
N LYS A 32 -9.21 -4.20 -2.68
CA LYS A 32 -10.45 -3.58 -2.19
C LYS A 32 -11.61 -4.58 -2.21
N ASN A 33 -11.76 -5.35 -3.29
CA ASN A 33 -12.83 -6.34 -3.41
C ASN A 33 -12.62 -7.51 -2.43
N MET A 34 -11.39 -7.97 -2.22
CA MET A 34 -11.11 -9.02 -1.21
C MET A 34 -11.49 -8.57 0.21
N VAL A 35 -11.20 -7.32 0.56
CA VAL A 35 -11.55 -6.75 1.87
C VAL A 35 -13.07 -6.52 1.99
N ARG A 36 -13.72 -6.06 0.92
CA ARG A 36 -15.14 -5.63 0.96
C ARG A 36 -16.15 -6.73 0.66
N GLU A 37 -15.85 -7.65 -0.26
CA GLU A 37 -16.91 -8.41 -0.92
C GLU A 37 -17.18 -9.80 -0.34
N ASP A 38 -16.24 -10.51 0.28
CA ASP A 38 -16.52 -11.67 1.18
C ASP A 38 -15.27 -12.36 1.73
N GLY A 39 -14.13 -12.30 1.02
CA GLY A 39 -12.94 -13.10 1.35
C GLY A 39 -12.31 -12.82 2.72
N LEU A 40 -12.42 -11.59 3.23
CA LEU A 40 -11.75 -11.16 4.48
C LEU A 40 -12.71 -10.46 5.47
N LYS A 41 -14.04 -10.48 5.25
CA LYS A 41 -15.01 -9.78 6.11
C LYS A 41 -14.99 -10.22 7.58
N HIS A 42 -14.57 -11.45 7.84
CA HIS A 42 -14.45 -12.03 9.18
C HIS A 42 -13.20 -11.56 9.93
N LEU A 43 -12.26 -10.90 9.24
CA LEU A 43 -11.04 -10.35 9.81
C LEU A 43 -11.21 -8.87 10.13
N ARG A 44 -10.61 -8.44 11.25
CA ARG A 44 -10.43 -7.03 11.56
C ARG A 44 -9.23 -6.52 10.76
N VAL A 45 -9.55 -5.91 9.62
CA VAL A 45 -8.57 -5.34 8.68
C VAL A 45 -8.22 -3.90 9.09
N SER A 46 -6.94 -3.55 9.04
CA SER A 46 -6.44 -2.18 9.23
C SER A 46 -5.44 -1.85 8.13
N GLY A 47 -5.30 -0.57 7.81
CA GLY A 47 -4.33 -0.10 6.82
C GLY A 47 -4.97 0.83 5.80
N PHE A 48 -4.40 0.94 4.62
CA PHE A 48 -4.83 1.93 3.63
C PHE A 48 -4.58 1.48 2.20
N TYR A 49 -5.19 2.21 1.28
CA TYR A 49 -4.96 2.16 -0.15
C TYR A 49 -4.80 3.58 -0.72
N THR A 50 -4.28 3.69 -1.94
CA THR A 50 -4.26 4.96 -2.66
C THR A 50 -5.28 4.97 -3.80
N GLU A 51 -5.76 6.16 -4.16
CA GLU A 51 -6.68 6.36 -5.29
C GLU A 51 -6.14 7.45 -6.22
N GLU A 52 -6.20 7.20 -7.53
CA GLU A 52 -5.87 8.22 -8.51
C GLU A 52 -6.95 9.31 -8.54
N VAL A 53 -6.51 10.57 -8.54
CA VAL A 53 -7.39 11.72 -8.69
C VAL A 53 -7.30 12.23 -10.12
N LEU A 54 -8.44 12.24 -10.80
CA LEU A 54 -8.58 12.68 -12.20
C LEU A 54 -9.41 13.97 -12.26
N GLU A 55 -8.91 14.96 -12.99
CA GLU A 55 -9.67 16.16 -13.36
C GLU A 55 -9.62 16.32 -14.88
N GLY A 56 -10.78 16.48 -15.52
CA GLY A 56 -10.86 16.59 -16.99
C GLY A 56 -10.23 15.41 -17.74
N GLY A 57 -10.31 14.20 -17.17
CA GLY A 57 -9.70 12.99 -17.75
C GLY A 57 -8.18 12.89 -17.61
N ARG A 58 -7.54 13.81 -16.88
CA ARG A 58 -6.09 13.80 -16.64
C ARG A 58 -5.81 13.56 -15.15
N ARG A 59 -4.79 12.76 -14.87
CA ARG A 59 -4.35 12.52 -13.49
C ARG A 59 -3.70 13.77 -12.91
N VAL A 60 -4.29 14.28 -11.85
CA VAL A 60 -3.83 15.45 -11.09
C VAL A 60 -3.16 15.09 -9.77
N GLY A 61 -3.32 13.85 -9.30
CA GLY A 61 -2.65 13.38 -8.09
C GLY A 61 -3.15 12.04 -7.59
N PHE A 62 -2.89 11.81 -6.31
CA PHE A 62 -3.24 10.60 -5.58
C PHE A 62 -3.73 10.96 -4.19
N ASP A 63 -4.78 10.28 -3.75
CA ASP A 63 -5.26 10.31 -2.38
C ASP A 63 -4.88 9.03 -1.65
N ILE A 64 -4.75 9.14 -0.34
CA ILE A 64 -4.68 8.00 0.58
C ILE A 64 -6.03 7.85 1.27
N VAL A 65 -6.50 6.62 1.39
CA VAL A 65 -7.76 6.28 2.06
C VAL A 65 -7.53 5.07 2.95
N ASP A 66 -7.92 5.13 4.21
CA ASP A 66 -7.88 3.97 5.10
C ASP A 66 -9.19 3.16 5.05
N PHE A 67 -9.14 1.95 5.64
CA PHE A 67 -10.32 1.08 5.69
C PHE A 67 -11.41 1.54 6.68
N ASP A 68 -11.13 2.57 7.48
CA ASP A 68 -12.11 3.24 8.36
C ASP A 68 -12.82 4.42 7.66
N GLY A 69 -12.45 4.71 6.40
CA GLY A 69 -13.06 5.76 5.58
C GLY A 69 -12.43 7.16 5.73
N ARG A 70 -11.34 7.31 6.48
CA ARG A 70 -10.57 8.55 6.52
C ARG A 70 -9.74 8.67 5.25
N SER A 71 -9.66 9.88 4.71
CA SER A 71 -8.87 10.16 3.52
C SER A 71 -8.03 11.42 3.65
N GLY A 72 -7.01 11.52 2.82
CA GLY A 72 -6.12 12.67 2.75
C GLY A 72 -5.39 12.72 1.41
N VAL A 73 -4.81 13.88 1.12
CA VAL A 73 -3.97 14.05 -0.06
C VAL A 73 -2.64 13.33 0.15
N LEU A 74 -2.26 12.42 -0.75
CA LEU A 74 -0.92 11.85 -0.80
C LEU A 74 -0.01 12.72 -1.68
N ALA A 75 -0.46 13.02 -2.91
CA ALA A 75 0.32 13.80 -3.84
C ALA A 75 -0.55 14.59 -4.82
N ARG A 76 -0.07 15.75 -5.28
CA ARG A 76 -0.76 16.62 -6.26
C ARG A 76 0.22 17.31 -7.20
N LYS A 77 -0.25 17.57 -8.43
CA LYS A 77 0.42 18.47 -9.38
C LYS A 77 0.21 19.94 -8.97
N GLY A 78 1.09 20.82 -9.42
CA GLY A 78 0.94 22.27 -9.27
C GLY A 78 1.30 22.85 -7.89
N ILE A 79 1.57 22.01 -6.88
CA ILE A 79 2.06 22.47 -5.58
C ILE A 79 3.56 22.82 -5.68
N LYS A 80 3.91 24.04 -5.25
CA LYS A 80 5.26 24.60 -5.44
C LYS A 80 6.30 24.10 -4.42
N SER A 81 5.87 23.74 -3.22
CA SER A 81 6.75 23.41 -2.08
C SER A 81 6.53 21.98 -1.59
N GLY A 82 7.63 21.27 -1.30
CA GLY A 82 7.61 19.92 -0.74
C GLY A 82 8.46 18.93 -1.56
N PRO A 83 8.67 17.71 -1.03
CA PRO A 83 9.36 16.66 -1.76
C PRO A 83 8.58 16.29 -3.03
N LYS A 84 9.29 15.89 -4.09
CA LYS A 84 8.71 15.58 -5.39
C LYS A 84 9.02 14.16 -5.84
N THR A 85 8.07 13.57 -6.56
CA THR A 85 8.26 12.34 -7.34
C THR A 85 7.67 12.56 -8.73
N GLY A 86 8.54 12.80 -9.72
CA GLY A 86 8.11 13.25 -11.06
C GLY A 86 7.45 14.62 -10.99
N GLU A 87 6.24 14.73 -11.54
CA GLU A 87 5.45 15.98 -11.56
C GLU A 87 4.65 16.23 -10.28
N TYR A 88 4.65 15.26 -9.35
CA TYR A 88 3.82 15.31 -8.16
C TYR A 88 4.62 15.76 -6.95
N THR A 89 4.07 16.71 -6.22
CA THR A 89 4.55 17.12 -4.91
C THR A 89 3.84 16.28 -3.85
N ILE A 90 4.61 15.74 -2.91
CA ILE A 90 4.15 14.81 -1.88
C ILE A 90 3.73 15.59 -0.63
N MET A 91 2.53 15.32 -0.15
CA MET A 91 1.94 15.96 1.03
C MET A 91 2.18 15.10 2.26
N VAL A 92 3.44 15.07 2.74
CA VAL A 92 3.90 14.16 3.81
C VAL A 92 3.01 14.25 5.06
N ASP A 93 2.71 15.44 5.55
CA ASP A 93 1.89 15.61 6.76
C ASP A 93 0.45 15.09 6.58
N SER A 94 -0.11 15.27 5.39
CA SER A 94 -1.44 14.79 5.04
C SER A 94 -1.45 13.26 4.94
N PHE A 95 -0.42 12.68 4.32
CA PHE A 95 -0.22 11.25 4.24
C PHE A 95 -0.05 10.62 5.64
N GLU A 96 0.82 11.17 6.48
CA GLU A 96 1.13 10.61 7.80
C GLU A 96 -0.09 10.57 8.73
N LYS A 97 -0.99 11.57 8.64
CA LYS A 97 -2.24 11.61 9.40
C LYS A 97 -3.17 10.41 9.13
N ILE A 98 -3.07 9.80 7.95
CA ILE A 98 -3.88 8.63 7.57
C ILE A 98 -3.05 7.35 7.72
N ALA A 99 -1.84 7.32 7.14
CA ALA A 99 -1.01 6.13 7.10
C ALA A 99 -0.57 5.67 8.50
N LEU A 100 -0.04 6.55 9.35
CA LEU A 100 0.57 6.12 10.62
C LEU A 100 -0.44 5.49 11.59
N PRO A 101 -1.65 6.05 11.79
CA PRO A 101 -2.66 5.40 12.62
C PRO A 101 -3.12 4.06 12.02
N SER A 102 -3.26 3.97 10.70
CA SER A 102 -3.82 2.80 10.02
C SER A 102 -2.90 1.56 10.06
N ILE A 103 -1.58 1.75 10.17
CA ILE A 103 -0.59 0.65 10.26
C ILE A 103 0.04 0.51 11.65
N LYS A 104 -0.45 1.26 12.65
CA LYS A 104 0.00 1.11 14.03
C LYS A 104 -0.31 -0.32 14.50
N VAL A 105 0.71 -1.01 14.99
CA VAL A 105 0.57 -2.38 15.51
C VAL A 105 -0.37 -2.38 16.71
N ARG A 106 -1.45 -3.16 16.60
CA ARG A 106 -2.47 -3.38 17.64
C ARG A 106 -2.82 -4.86 17.74
N GLY A 107 -3.22 -5.27 18.94
CA GLY A 107 -3.59 -6.66 19.26
C GLY A 107 -4.89 -7.10 18.59
N ASP A 108 -5.84 -6.18 18.43
CA ASP A 108 -7.18 -6.38 17.89
C ASP A 108 -7.27 -6.43 16.36
N VAL A 109 -6.16 -6.23 15.65
CA VAL A 109 -6.11 -6.31 14.17
C VAL A 109 -5.62 -7.68 13.73
N ASP A 110 -6.38 -8.33 12.85
CA ASP A 110 -6.07 -9.66 12.31
C ASP A 110 -5.18 -9.58 11.07
N LEU A 111 -5.37 -8.56 10.24
CA LEU A 111 -4.66 -8.38 8.98
C LEU A 111 -4.39 -6.89 8.71
N TYR A 112 -3.14 -6.57 8.38
CA TYR A 112 -2.78 -5.26 7.85
C TYR A 112 -2.78 -5.28 6.33
N VAL A 113 -3.41 -4.28 5.71
CA VAL A 113 -3.47 -4.15 4.26
C VAL A 113 -2.83 -2.83 3.83
N ILE A 114 -1.79 -2.91 3.01
CA ILE A 114 -1.17 -1.74 2.37
C ILE A 114 -1.30 -1.93 0.86
N ALA A 115 -2.36 -1.33 0.30
CA ALA A 115 -2.68 -1.47 -1.11
C ALA A 115 -2.21 -0.27 -1.93
N ASP A 116 -1.78 -0.60 -3.15
CA ASP A 116 -1.00 0.22 -4.07
C ASP A 116 0.46 0.48 -3.66
N GLU A 117 1.29 0.69 -4.68
CA GLU A 117 2.74 0.57 -4.65
C GLU A 117 3.37 1.32 -3.46
N ILE A 118 3.82 0.59 -2.42
CA ILE A 118 4.85 1.12 -1.51
C ILE A 118 6.05 1.48 -2.40
N GLY A 119 6.16 2.75 -2.74
CA GLY A 119 6.98 3.23 -3.81
C GLY A 119 7.72 4.49 -3.41
N ARG A 120 8.13 5.28 -4.39
CA ARG A 120 8.94 6.48 -4.14
C ARG A 120 8.19 7.58 -3.39
N MET A 121 6.84 7.58 -3.42
CA MET A 121 6.05 8.68 -2.85
C MET A 121 5.93 8.56 -1.32
N GLU A 122 5.58 7.39 -0.83
CA GLU A 122 5.37 7.06 0.58
C GLU A 122 6.69 7.09 1.36
N LEU A 123 7.79 6.71 0.69
CA LEU A 123 9.14 6.66 1.28
C LEU A 123 9.74 8.05 1.57
N HIS A 124 9.08 9.15 1.23
CA HIS A 124 9.45 10.49 1.71
C HIS A 124 9.15 10.67 3.20
N SER A 125 8.18 9.94 3.75
CA SER A 125 7.90 9.94 5.19
C SER A 125 8.88 9.04 5.96
N ARG A 126 9.64 9.63 6.88
CA ARG A 126 10.47 8.85 7.82
C ARG A 126 9.62 8.10 8.83
N GLY A 127 8.53 8.71 9.32
CA GLY A 127 7.61 8.07 10.25
C GLY A 127 7.00 6.79 9.67
N PHE A 128 6.60 6.85 8.40
CA PHE A 128 6.02 5.71 7.69
C PHE A 128 7.02 4.56 7.53
N LYS A 129 8.27 4.86 7.12
CA LYS A 129 9.34 3.85 7.05
C LYS A 129 9.50 3.11 8.38
N MET A 130 9.58 3.86 9.49
CA MET A 130 9.69 3.27 10.83
C MET A 130 8.46 2.45 11.22
N ALA A 131 7.26 2.92 10.87
CA ALA A 131 6.01 2.22 11.18
C ALA A 131 5.87 0.91 10.39
N VAL A 132 6.24 0.90 9.10
CA VAL A 132 6.28 -0.33 8.27
C VAL A 132 7.31 -1.32 8.83
N THR A 133 8.51 -0.86 9.21
CA THR A 133 9.51 -1.73 9.85
C THR A 133 8.95 -2.38 11.12
N LYS A 134 8.34 -1.59 12.02
CA LYS A 134 7.70 -2.12 13.23
C LYS A 134 6.57 -3.11 12.93
N LEU A 135 5.79 -2.84 11.89
CA LEU A 135 4.71 -3.74 11.48
C LEU A 135 5.26 -5.09 11.00
N ILE A 136 6.31 -5.07 10.17
CA ILE A 136 7.00 -6.28 9.69
C ILE A 136 7.60 -7.05 10.88
N GLU A 137 8.30 -6.36 11.78
CA GLU A 137 8.92 -6.95 12.97
C GLU A 137 7.91 -7.52 13.97
N SER A 138 6.67 -7.01 13.98
CA SER A 138 5.62 -7.50 14.88
C SER A 138 5.16 -8.93 14.58
N GLY A 139 5.46 -9.44 13.37
CA GLY A 139 4.98 -10.73 12.91
C GLY A 139 3.47 -10.81 12.73
N LYS A 140 2.76 -9.68 12.67
CA LYS A 140 1.35 -9.61 12.26
C LYS A 140 1.21 -9.91 10.76
N PRO A 141 0.10 -10.53 10.32
CA PRO A 141 -0.17 -10.71 8.90
C PRO A 141 -0.22 -9.36 8.15
N VAL A 142 0.48 -9.27 7.02
CA VAL A 142 0.49 -8.13 6.12
C VAL A 142 0.17 -8.60 4.71
N PHE A 143 -0.79 -7.94 4.08
CA PHE A 143 -1.11 -8.10 2.67
C PHE A 143 -0.95 -6.76 1.95
N GLY A 144 -0.45 -6.77 0.73
CA GLY A 144 -0.32 -5.52 0.01
C GLY A 144 0.09 -5.67 -1.43
N SER A 145 0.44 -4.56 -2.05
CA SER A 145 1.03 -4.58 -3.39
C SER A 145 2.30 -3.76 -3.48
N ILE A 146 3.24 -4.24 -4.29
CA ILE A 146 4.50 -3.55 -4.58
C ILE A 146 4.63 -3.26 -6.08
N ALA A 147 5.37 -2.19 -6.39
CA ALA A 147 5.66 -1.83 -7.77
C ALA A 147 6.45 -2.94 -8.47
N ALA A 148 6.00 -3.34 -9.65
CA ALA A 148 6.86 -4.12 -10.55
C ALA A 148 7.88 -3.17 -11.20
N PRO A 149 9.13 -3.61 -11.43
CA PRO A 149 10.02 -2.89 -12.33
C PRO A 149 9.32 -2.68 -13.68
N ARG A 150 9.44 -1.49 -14.26
CA ARG A 150 9.02 -1.26 -15.64
C ARG A 150 9.95 -2.05 -16.57
N TYR A 151 9.51 -3.21 -17.03
CA TYR A 151 10.16 -3.92 -18.12
C TYR A 151 9.92 -3.14 -19.42
N GLY A 152 11.02 -2.71 -20.07
CA GLY A 152 10.99 -1.99 -21.34
C GLY A 152 10.96 -0.47 -21.21
N ARG A 153 12.16 0.13 -21.26
CA ARG A 153 12.43 1.40 -21.95
C ARG A 153 13.78 1.27 -22.63
#